data_AF-A0AAV5KM39-F1
#
_entry.id   AF-A0AAV5KM39-F1
#
_cell.length_a   1.000
_cell.length_b   1.000
_cell.length_c   1.000
_cell.angle_alpha   90.00
_cell.angle_beta   90.00
_cell.angle_gamma   90.00
#
_symmetry.space_group_name_H-M   'P 1'
#
loop_
_entity.id
_entity.type
_entity.pdbx_description
1 polymer ?
#
loop_
_entity_poly.entity_id
_entity_poly.type
_entity_poly.pdbx_seq_one_letter_code
_entity_poly.pdbx_strand_id
1 'polypeptide(L)'
;MNILSTRGVLEQGACLDALISITLDSSANQMDFEACNGIEEVAELIRDKQVDENLRLKCGEFLLLLLGHLNRREMSPMPTINEDIRRLLGEEFASLIWAAAIRFGSTLDPEHKLTALHIQACRLLKSLDMY
;
A
#
# COMPACT_ATOMS: atom_id res chain seq x y z
N MET A 1 15.58 -2.76 -12.75
CA MET A 1 15.53 -1.34 -13.16
C MET A 1 14.73 -0.62 -12.10
N ASN A 2 15.39 0.04 -11.14
CA ASN A 2 14.71 0.56 -9.95
C ASN A 2 14.14 1.95 -10.26
N ILE A 3 12.97 1.98 -10.90
CA ILE A 3 12.30 3.21 -11.39
C ILE A 3 12.05 4.22 -10.26
N LEU A 4 11.96 3.74 -9.01
CA LEU A 4 11.76 4.56 -7.83
C LEU A 4 13.08 5.10 -7.26
N SER A 5 14.23 4.47 -7.54
CA SER A 5 15.51 4.83 -6.93
C SER A 5 16.21 6.04 -7.58
N THR A 6 15.88 6.41 -8.82
CA THR A 6 16.58 7.45 -9.59
C THR A 6 15.78 8.74 -9.84
N ARG A 7 14.58 8.89 -9.25
CA ARG A 7 13.65 10.00 -9.55
C ARG A 7 13.41 10.91 -8.34
N GLY A 8 13.05 12.17 -8.58
CA GLY A 8 12.73 13.12 -7.51
C GLY A 8 11.42 12.77 -6.78
N VAL A 9 11.24 13.28 -5.57
CA VAL A 9 10.09 12.96 -4.67
C VAL A 9 8.73 13.13 -5.35
N LEU A 10 8.56 14.18 -6.16
CA LEU A 10 7.31 14.43 -6.90
C LEU A 10 7.06 13.39 -8.00
N GLU A 11 8.12 12.92 -8.64
CA GLU A 11 8.06 11.96 -9.74
C GLU A 11 7.85 10.53 -9.21
N GLN A 12 8.47 10.19 -8.07
CA GLN A 12 8.19 8.96 -7.33
C GLN A 12 6.73 8.92 -6.89
N GLY A 13 6.23 10.05 -6.36
CA GLY A 13 4.84 10.20 -5.97
C GLY A 13 3.87 9.98 -7.14
N ALA A 14 4.13 10.58 -8.30
CA ALA A 14 3.30 10.42 -9.49
C ALA A 14 3.41 9.01 -10.11
N CYS A 15 4.59 8.38 -10.04
CA CYS A 15 4.77 6.99 -10.47
C CYS A 15 3.99 6.03 -9.58
N LEU A 16 3.94 6.28 -8.27
CA LEU A 16 3.14 5.48 -7.35
C LEU A 16 1.63 5.67 -7.60
N ASP A 17 1.17 6.89 -7.87
CA ASP A 17 -0.23 7.16 -8.23
C ASP A 17 -0.62 6.45 -9.55
N ALA A 18 0.28 6.42 -10.54
CA ALA A 18 0.09 5.68 -11.77
C ALA A 18 0.10 4.16 -11.53
N LEU A 19 1.00 3.65 -10.69
CA LEU A 19 1.04 2.24 -10.29
C LEU A 19 -0.23 1.83 -9.53
N ILE A 20 -0.73 2.68 -8.63
CA ILE A 20 -2.01 2.51 -7.95
C ILE A 20 -3.12 2.34 -9.00
N SER A 21 -3.23 3.27 -9.95
CA SER A 21 -4.29 3.22 -10.97
C SER A 21 -4.17 1.99 -11.88
N ILE A 22 -2.96 1.63 -12.32
CA ILE A 22 -2.74 0.53 -13.28
C ILE A 22 -2.88 -0.84 -12.60
N THR A 23 -2.46 -0.97 -11.34
CA THR A 23 -2.45 -2.25 -10.61
C THR A 23 -3.83 -2.57 -10.04
N LEU A 24 -4.61 -1.59 -9.57
CA LEU A 24 -5.93 -1.86 -9.03
C LEU A 24 -6.92 -2.34 -10.10
N ASP A 25 -6.85 -1.81 -11.32
CA ASP A 25 -7.85 -2.09 -12.35
C ASP A 25 -7.64 -3.40 -13.14
N SER A 26 -6.50 -4.08 -12.98
CA SER A 26 -6.15 -5.29 -13.75
C SER A 26 -5.70 -6.45 -12.87
N SER A 27 -6.39 -7.59 -12.97
CA SER A 27 -5.97 -8.84 -12.30
C SER A 27 -4.63 -9.38 -12.82
N ALA A 28 -4.32 -9.17 -14.11
CA ALA A 28 -3.03 -9.55 -14.68
C ALA A 28 -1.89 -8.75 -14.04
N ASN A 29 -2.08 -7.44 -13.88
CA ASN A 29 -1.07 -6.59 -13.26
C ASN A 29 -0.87 -6.92 -11.77
N GLN A 30 -1.92 -7.40 -11.08
CA GLN A 30 -1.82 -7.87 -9.69
C GLN A 30 -1.00 -9.16 -9.58
N MET A 31 -1.21 -10.12 -10.50
CA MET A 31 -0.42 -11.34 -10.55
C MET A 31 1.05 -11.05 -10.92
N ASP A 32 1.29 -10.12 -11.85
CA ASP A 32 2.65 -9.70 -12.22
C ASP A 32 3.35 -8.96 -11.07
N PHE A 33 2.60 -8.14 -10.33
CA PHE A 33 3.12 -7.44 -9.15
C PHE A 33 3.51 -8.41 -8.03
N GLU A 34 2.69 -9.44 -7.79
CA GLU A 34 3.03 -10.53 -6.86
C GLU A 34 4.25 -11.33 -7.35
N ALA A 35 4.30 -11.69 -8.64
CA ALA A 35 5.41 -12.45 -9.24
C ALA A 35 6.74 -11.69 -9.19
N CYS A 36 6.72 -10.35 -9.12
CA CYS A 36 7.90 -9.51 -8.99
C CYS A 36 8.26 -9.16 -7.54
N ASN A 37 7.65 -9.80 -6.54
CA ASN A 37 7.81 -9.46 -5.12
C ASN A 37 7.52 -7.98 -4.82
N GLY A 38 6.54 -7.38 -5.49
CA GLY A 38 6.26 -5.95 -5.36
C GLY A 38 5.91 -5.51 -3.93
N ILE A 39 5.33 -6.41 -3.12
CA ILE A 39 5.05 -6.16 -1.71
C ILE A 39 6.35 -6.01 -0.89
N GLU A 40 7.41 -6.75 -1.24
CA GLU A 40 8.71 -6.65 -0.58
C GLU A 40 9.35 -5.29 -0.85
N GLU A 41 9.37 -4.84 -2.10
CA GLU A 41 9.88 -3.51 -2.48
C GLU A 41 9.09 -2.38 -1.79
N VAL A 42 7.77 -2.49 -1.71
CA VAL A 42 6.94 -1.50 -0.99
C VAL A 42 7.23 -1.54 0.51
N ALA A 43 7.43 -2.72 1.10
CA ALA A 43 7.76 -2.84 2.51
C ALA A 43 9.15 -2.28 2.84
N GLU A 44 10.13 -2.47 1.97
CA GLU A 44 11.45 -1.86 2.08
C GLU A 44 11.36 -0.33 2.08
N LEU A 45 10.61 0.25 1.14
CA LEU A 45 10.39 1.70 1.06
C LEU A 45 9.70 2.27 2.30
N ILE A 46 8.68 1.60 2.84
CA ILE A 46 7.98 2.08 4.03
C ILE A 46 8.88 2.00 5.28
N ARG A 47 9.75 0.99 5.37
CA ARG A 47 10.65 0.79 6.52
C ARG A 47 11.89 1.67 6.48
N ASP A 48 12.31 2.12 5.30
CA ASP A 48 13.48 2.97 5.17
C ASP A 48 13.20 4.38 5.72
N LYS A 49 13.74 4.66 6.91
CA LYS A 49 13.62 5.97 7.58
C LYS A 49 14.38 7.09 6.84
N GLN A 50 15.23 6.77 5.87
CA GLN A 50 15.93 7.74 5.01
C GLN A 50 15.12 8.18 3.79
N VAL A 51 14.06 7.43 3.45
CA VAL A 51 13.14 7.77 2.37
C VAL A 51 12.21 8.91 2.82
N ASP A 52 11.86 9.79 1.88
CA ASP A 52 10.93 10.90 2.11
C ASP A 52 9.62 10.42 2.78
N GLU A 53 9.20 11.12 3.83
CA GLU A 53 8.00 10.75 4.61
C GLU A 53 6.75 10.70 3.73
N ASN A 54 6.62 11.58 2.72
CA ASN A 54 5.50 11.56 1.80
C ASN A 54 5.52 10.33 0.90
N LEU A 55 6.71 9.85 0.52
CA LEU A 55 6.81 8.60 -0.25
C LEU A 55 6.42 7.40 0.60
N ARG A 56 6.91 7.33 1.84
CA ARG A 56 6.51 6.30 2.81
C ARG A 56 4.99 6.32 3.03
N LEU A 57 4.39 7.50 3.18
CA LEU A 57 2.94 7.70 3.33
C LEU A 57 2.18 7.17 2.13
N LYS A 58 2.58 7.56 0.91
CA LYS A 58 1.96 7.08 -0.34
C LYS A 58 2.04 5.56 -0.48
N CYS A 59 3.14 4.92 -0.05
CA CYS A 59 3.24 3.47 0.00
C CYS A 59 2.21 2.85 0.97
N GLY A 60 1.97 3.47 2.12
CA GLY A 60 0.89 3.07 3.04
C GLY A 60 -0.51 3.23 2.44
N GLU A 61 -0.76 4.32 1.71
CA GLU A 61 -2.01 4.55 0.97
C GLU A 61 -2.22 3.49 -0.13
N PHE A 62 -1.17 3.14 -0.88
CA PHE A 62 -1.21 2.08 -1.88
C PHE A 62 -1.61 0.73 -1.26
N LEU A 63 -0.97 0.31 -0.18
CA LEU A 63 -1.28 -0.97 0.47
C LEU A 63 -2.73 -1.02 0.99
N LEU A 64 -3.23 0.11 1.53
CA LEU A 64 -4.63 0.22 1.97
C LEU A 64 -5.61 0.05 0.81
N LEU A 65 -5.34 0.66 -0.33
CA LEU A 65 -6.17 0.55 -1.52
C LEU A 65 -6.10 -0.85 -2.14
N LEU A 66 -4.90 -1.43 -2.23
CA LEU A 66 -4.67 -2.77 -2.77
C LEU A 66 -5.43 -3.83 -1.97
N LEU A 67 -5.27 -3.85 -0.64
CA LEU A 67 -6.00 -4.77 0.23
C LEU A 67 -7.52 -4.51 0.22
N GLY A 68 -7.94 -3.24 0.22
CA GLY A 68 -9.35 -2.88 0.15
C GLY A 68 -10.01 -3.38 -1.13
N HIS A 69 -9.26 -3.43 -2.24
CA HIS A 69 -9.73 -3.94 -3.51
C HIS A 69 -9.73 -5.47 -3.59
N LEU A 70 -8.65 -6.11 -3.14
CA LEU A 70 -8.55 -7.58 -3.11
C LEU A 70 -9.62 -8.22 -2.22
N ASN A 71 -9.93 -7.60 -1.08
CA ASN A 71 -10.96 -8.08 -0.15
C ASN A 71 -12.39 -8.04 -0.69
N ARG A 72 -12.64 -7.32 -1.78
CA ARG A 72 -13.95 -7.31 -2.46
C ARG A 72 -14.11 -8.44 -3.47
N ARG A 73 -13.04 -9.16 -3.79
CA ARG A 73 -13.07 -10.24 -4.78
C ARG A 73 -13.22 -11.59 -4.09
N GLU A 74 -14.08 -12.43 -4.64
CA GLU A 74 -14.37 -13.78 -4.12
C GLU A 74 -13.16 -14.73 -4.28
N MET A 75 -12.32 -14.50 -5.30
CA MET A 75 -11.00 -15.11 -5.46
C MET A 75 -9.94 -14.02 -5.59
N SER A 76 -9.07 -13.89 -4.58
CA SER A 76 -7.96 -12.94 -4.61
C SER A 76 -6.86 -13.45 -5.54
N PRO A 77 -6.41 -12.64 -6.53
CA PRO A 77 -5.22 -12.97 -7.33
C PRO A 77 -3.92 -12.94 -6.52
N MET A 78 -3.95 -12.42 -5.29
CA MET A 78 -2.81 -12.37 -4.35
C MET A 78 -3.26 -12.98 -3.01
N PRO A 79 -3.27 -14.31 -2.85
CA PRO A 79 -3.75 -14.96 -1.63
C PRO A 79 -2.79 -14.79 -0.44
N THR A 80 -1.50 -14.60 -0.71
CA THR A 80 -0.39 -14.53 0.26
C THR A 80 -0.13 -13.13 0.81
N ILE A 81 -0.73 -12.09 0.23
CA ILE A 81 -0.46 -10.68 0.58
C ILE A 81 -0.56 -10.36 2.07
N ASN A 82 -1.53 -10.96 2.78
CA ASN A 82 -1.70 -10.74 4.22
C ASN A 82 -0.56 -11.35 5.04
N GLU A 83 -0.07 -12.51 4.62
CA GLU A 83 1.05 -13.19 5.26
C GLU A 83 2.36 -12.45 4.99
N ASP A 84 2.56 -11.96 3.76
CA ASP A 84 3.73 -11.17 3.40
C ASP A 84 3.79 -9.83 4.16
N ILE A 85 2.67 -9.10 4.24
CA ILE A 85 2.62 -7.86 5.02
C ILE A 85 2.93 -8.13 6.51
N ARG A 86 2.36 -9.20 7.07
CA ARG A 86 2.62 -9.59 8.47
C ARG A 86 4.10 -9.95 8.68
N ARG A 87 4.72 -10.66 7.73
CA ARG A 87 6.13 -11.07 7.78
C ARG A 87 7.07 -9.87 7.64
N LEU A 88 6.76 -8.92 6.75
CA LEU A 88 7.66 -7.83 6.36
C LEU A 88 7.50 -6.58 7.22
N LEU A 89 6.27 -6.25 7.63
CA LEU A 89 5.92 -5.01 8.34
C LEU A 89 5.42 -5.27 9.77
N GLY A 90 5.28 -6.53 10.17
CA GLY A 90 4.91 -6.93 11.52
C GLY A 90 3.40 -7.06 11.74
N GLU A 91 3.06 -7.72 12.85
CA GLU A 91 1.67 -8.11 13.16
C GLU A 91 0.77 -6.93 13.50
N GLU A 92 1.31 -5.90 14.15
CA GLU A 92 0.58 -4.67 14.48
C GLU A 92 0.20 -3.89 13.21
N PHE A 93 1.16 -3.69 12.30
CA PHE A 93 0.92 -3.04 11.00
C PHE A 93 -0.11 -3.82 10.18
N ALA A 94 0.06 -5.14 10.08
CA ALA A 94 -0.87 -6.02 9.36
C ALA A 94 -2.30 -5.96 9.92
N SER A 95 -2.45 -5.90 11.25
CA SER A 95 -3.76 -5.80 11.89
C SER A 95 -4.43 -4.46 11.62
N LEU A 96 -3.67 -3.37 11.70
CA LEU A 96 -4.17 -2.02 11.43
C LEU A 96 -4.60 -1.84 9.98
N ILE A 97 -3.77 -2.32 9.04
CA ILE A 97 -4.06 -2.16 7.61
C ILE A 97 -5.25 -3.00 7.19
N TRP A 98 -5.38 -4.22 7.72
CA TRP A 98 -6.54 -5.08 7.47
C TRP A 98 -7.84 -4.45 7.97
N ALA A 99 -7.84 -3.93 9.19
CA ALA A 99 -8.99 -3.26 9.78
C ALA A 99 -9.37 -1.98 9.02
N ALA A 100 -8.39 -1.26 8.47
CA ALA A 100 -8.62 -0.05 7.67
C ALA A 100 -9.12 -0.37 6.26
N ALA A 101 -8.50 -1.34 5.57
CA ALA A 101 -8.85 -1.78 4.23
C ALA A 101 -10.32 -2.24 4.11
N ILE A 102 -10.81 -2.99 5.11
CA ILE A 102 -12.22 -3.40 5.20
C ILE A 102 -13.18 -2.19 5.23
N ARG A 103 -12.80 -1.10 5.93
CA ARG A 103 -13.64 0.11 6.05
C ARG A 103 -13.65 0.97 4.81
N PHE A 104 -12.56 1.01 4.03
CA PHE A 104 -12.56 1.67 2.71
C PHE A 104 -13.52 0.99 1.71
N GLY A 105 -13.82 -0.29 1.98
CA GLY A 105 -14.85 -1.08 1.32
C GLY A 105 -16.24 -0.45 1.35
N SER A 106 -16.62 0.15 2.48
CA SER A 106 -17.99 0.57 2.78
C SER A 106 -18.13 2.10 2.79
N THR A 107 -18.75 2.66 1.74
CA THR A 107 -19.50 3.94 1.78
C THR A 107 -18.87 5.10 2.56
N LEU A 108 -17.83 5.70 1.98
CA LEU A 108 -17.44 7.09 2.25
C LEU A 108 -17.53 7.89 0.96
N ASP A 109 -17.96 9.13 1.10
CA ASP A 109 -17.96 10.17 0.07
C ASP A 109 -16.53 10.37 -0.49
N PRO A 110 -16.31 10.46 -1.82
CA PRO A 110 -14.99 10.54 -2.43
C PRO A 110 -14.00 11.56 -1.80
N GLU A 111 -14.45 12.75 -1.40
CA GLU A 111 -13.57 13.72 -0.72
C GLU A 111 -13.15 13.26 0.68
N HIS A 112 -14.09 12.68 1.42
CA HIS A 112 -13.84 12.12 2.75
C HIS A 112 -12.99 10.84 2.68
N LYS A 113 -13.01 10.12 1.56
CA LYS A 113 -12.17 8.94 1.33
C LYS A 113 -10.69 9.28 1.25
N LEU A 114 -10.31 10.34 0.53
CA LEU A 114 -8.89 10.74 0.42
C LEU A 114 -8.35 11.18 1.78
N THR A 115 -9.09 12.00 2.50
CA THR A 115 -8.71 12.45 3.85
C THR A 115 -8.63 11.27 4.83
N ALA A 116 -9.59 10.35 4.78
CA ALA A 116 -9.57 9.14 5.61
C ALA A 116 -8.38 8.23 5.25
N LEU A 117 -8.07 8.07 3.95
CA LEU A 117 -6.94 7.27 3.46
C LEU A 117 -5.62 7.80 4.00
N HIS A 118 -5.43 9.11 3.86
CA HIS A 118 -4.25 9.80 4.37
C HIS A 118 -4.11 9.64 5.89
N ILE A 119 -5.20 9.82 6.65
CA ILE A 119 -5.18 9.64 8.11
C ILE A 119 -4.82 8.21 8.50
N GLN A 120 -5.32 7.19 7.78
CA GLN A 120 -4.98 5.80 8.07
C GLN A 120 -3.52 5.50 7.69
N ALA A 121 -3.02 6.00 6.57
CA ALA A 121 -1.62 5.87 6.18
C ALA A 121 -0.68 6.49 7.22
N CYS A 122 -1.01 7.69 7.73
CA CYS A 122 -0.28 8.31 8.83
C CYS A 122 -0.24 7.44 10.10
N ARG A 123 -1.34 6.76 10.43
CA ARG A 123 -1.40 5.85 11.59
C ARG A 123 -0.54 4.60 11.38
N LEU A 124 -0.52 4.07 10.17
CA LEU A 124 0.29 2.92 9.77
C LEU A 124 1.78 3.22 9.82
N LEU A 125 2.22 4.39 9.34
CA LEU A 125 3.63 4.78 9.47
C LEU A 125 4.02 4.95 10.94
N LYS A 126 3.16 5.60 11.73
CA LYS A 126 3.40 5.77 13.16
C LYS A 126 3.56 4.44 13.89
N SER A 127 2.83 3.38 13.51
CA SER A 127 3.02 2.06 14.14
C SER A 127 4.38 1.44 13.81
N LEU A 128 4.97 1.76 12.65
CA LEU A 128 6.31 1.28 12.28
C LEU A 128 7.43 2.06 12.94
N ASP A 129 7.24 3.36 13.16
CA ASP A 129 8.26 4.21 13.80
C ASP A 129 8.33 4.05 15.33
N MET A 130 7.36 3.34 15.93
CA MET A 130 7.35 3.01 17.36
C MET A 130 8.27 1.81 17.71
N TYR A 131 8.96 1.25 16.72
CA TYR A 131 9.99 0.21 16.83
C TYR A 131 11.31 0.64 16.12
#